data_AF-A0A6C0EA21-F1
#
_entry.id   AF-A0A6C0EA21-F1
#
_cell.length_a   1.000
_cell.length_b   1.000
_cell.length_c   1.000
_cell.angle_alpha   90.00
_cell.angle_beta   90.00
_cell.angle_gamma   90.00
#
_symmetry.space_group_name_H-M   'P 1'
#
loop_
_entity.id
_entity.type
_entity.pdbx_description
1 polymer ?
#
loop_
_entity_poly.entity_id
_entity_poly.type
_entity_poly.pdbx_seq_one_letter_code
_entity_poly.pdbx_strand_id
1 'polypeptide(L)'
;MDNIVKIVGDLDNSDNPSFPPAHKSLVVVQKGDKIYLGIMMKSLENVGIIKVLNDSKYIDQYIDKTKVSEIVSNVGYLSIFPSDPWRYVDKNKLKNELMQNNIDYYNFIFKRYNETIPENQEMLLQAAVVPVKHSKDDIDESLLTDNGNIDLSKEMSKNEKQVIHNSTGAYQPDLADESKKKLENYSTIQSTDIFEDEYLINNMITKKETEMSYGKQLIEWIIGKFNADGTDTFPDLTASIFNGYIYFTRVGIPEDDRITEDLVPNLEYLNYQYDKPIDYNALKYILFQPIMNDFETDKKTKAEAVKVFSCEYLIALQPKPKYQRWTVKRLILSWYGDEELNKHIRKIKVLINHWRGRSDKKFNQTYGVLPSIIVYPKYGKESAQIVVKKLNQYFGLYNQIAWTSTKPSYFIRNTDLIYYTNGSIDLKLYYKYNKNAYKNSIKDDFMIRDYSKFKSAADLIYLE
;
A
#
# COMPACT_ATOMS: atom_id res chain seq x y z
N MET A 1 8.83 -19.56 -12.45
CA MET A 1 10.12 -18.83 -12.31
C MET A 1 10.44 -18.27 -13.69
N ASP A 2 9.63 -17.31 -14.17
CA ASP A 2 9.49 -17.09 -15.63
C ASP A 2 9.84 -15.66 -16.03
N ASN A 3 11.08 -15.26 -15.76
CA ASN A 3 11.68 -14.09 -16.41
C ASN A 3 12.96 -14.56 -17.12
N ILE A 4 12.80 -15.23 -18.26
CA ILE A 4 13.92 -15.59 -19.14
C ILE A 4 13.67 -14.91 -20.48
N VAL A 5 14.46 -13.86 -20.74
CA VAL A 5 14.56 -13.26 -22.07
C VAL A 5 15.57 -14.08 -22.85
N LYS A 6 15.15 -14.69 -23.95
CA LYS A 6 16.00 -15.44 -24.87
C LYS A 6 16.31 -14.53 -26.06
N ILE A 7 17.59 -14.30 -26.35
CA ILE A 7 18.01 -13.53 -27.52
C ILE A 7 18.97 -14.38 -28.35
N VAL A 8 18.79 -14.36 -29.67
CA VAL A 8 19.61 -15.04 -30.68
C VAL A 8 19.86 -14.01 -31.80
N GLY A 9 21.11 -13.76 -32.17
CA GLY A 9 21.47 -12.76 -33.19
C GLY A 9 22.88 -12.23 -33.03
N ASP A 10 23.28 -11.34 -33.94
CA ASP A 10 24.58 -10.65 -33.90
C ASP A 10 24.55 -9.49 -32.89
N LEU A 11 25.74 -9.04 -32.50
CA LEU A 11 25.96 -8.22 -31.31
C LEU A 11 25.85 -6.72 -31.62
N ASP A 12 24.66 -6.27 -31.99
CA ASP A 12 24.35 -4.84 -32.13
C ASP A 12 23.00 -4.46 -31.48
N ASN A 13 22.74 -3.15 -31.42
CA ASN A 13 21.54 -2.57 -30.80
C ASN A 13 20.23 -2.98 -31.47
N SER A 14 20.25 -3.47 -32.71
CA SER A 14 19.04 -3.87 -33.44
C SER A 14 18.52 -5.23 -32.99
N ASP A 15 19.42 -6.15 -32.62
CA ASP A 15 19.06 -7.51 -32.18
C ASP A 15 18.82 -7.63 -30.66
N ASN A 16 19.22 -6.63 -29.85
CA ASN A 16 19.14 -6.68 -28.38
C ASN A 16 18.55 -5.39 -27.74
N PRO A 17 17.29 -5.03 -28.01
CA PRO A 17 16.72 -3.69 -27.71
C PRO A 17 16.39 -3.40 -26.24
N SER A 18 16.44 -4.39 -25.34
CA SER A 18 15.98 -4.21 -23.95
C SER A 18 17.09 -3.71 -23.02
N PHE A 19 17.46 -2.44 -23.17
CA PHE A 19 18.16 -1.70 -22.11
C PHE A 19 17.13 -0.96 -21.22
N PRO A 20 17.29 -0.96 -19.88
CA PRO A 20 18.29 -1.71 -19.11
C PRO A 20 17.88 -3.18 -18.89
N PRO A 21 18.84 -4.09 -18.65
CA PRO A 21 18.55 -5.46 -18.23
C PRO A 21 17.71 -5.49 -16.94
N ALA A 22 16.91 -6.55 -16.78
CA ALA A 22 16.09 -6.74 -15.60
C ALA A 22 16.95 -6.78 -14.32
N HIS A 23 16.47 -6.16 -13.26
CA HIS A 23 17.15 -6.18 -11.96
C HIS A 23 17.39 -7.64 -11.50
N LYS A 24 18.63 -7.94 -11.06
CA LYS A 24 19.17 -9.28 -10.72
C LYS A 24 19.37 -10.24 -11.90
N SER A 25 19.33 -9.79 -13.15
CA SER A 25 19.73 -10.63 -14.28
C SER A 25 21.24 -10.88 -14.30
N LEU A 26 21.65 -12.04 -14.79
CA LEU A 26 23.05 -12.35 -15.11
C LEU A 26 23.42 -11.64 -16.42
N VAL A 27 24.57 -10.97 -16.44
CA VAL A 27 25.08 -10.21 -17.58
C VAL A 27 26.52 -10.60 -17.84
N VAL A 28 26.89 -10.74 -19.11
CA VAL A 28 28.29 -10.89 -19.53
C VAL A 28 28.70 -9.64 -20.29
N VAL A 29 29.88 -9.14 -19.97
CA VAL A 29 30.39 -7.86 -20.48
C VAL A 29 31.77 -8.12 -21.04
N GLN A 30 32.02 -7.74 -22.28
CA GLN A 30 33.35 -7.80 -22.86
C GLN A 30 33.91 -6.37 -22.96
N LYS A 31 35.05 -6.10 -22.33
CA LYS A 31 35.74 -4.80 -22.38
C LYS A 31 37.18 -5.06 -22.84
N GLY A 32 37.48 -4.73 -24.09
CA GLY A 32 38.71 -5.16 -24.76
C GLY A 32 38.80 -6.69 -24.87
N ASP A 33 39.93 -7.27 -24.47
CA ASP A 33 40.16 -8.73 -24.47
C ASP A 33 39.63 -9.44 -23.21
N LYS A 34 39.02 -8.70 -22.27
CA LYS A 34 38.55 -9.25 -20.99
C LYS A 34 37.05 -9.48 -21.00
N ILE A 35 36.63 -10.62 -20.44
CA ILE A 35 35.22 -11.01 -20.26
C ILE A 35 34.87 -10.99 -18.78
N TYR A 36 33.84 -10.24 -18.43
CA TYR A 36 33.31 -10.08 -17.08
C TYR A 36 31.94 -10.74 -16.97
N LEU A 37 31.74 -11.53 -15.92
CA LEU A 37 30.45 -12.09 -15.55
C LEU A 37 29.94 -11.31 -14.36
N GLY A 38 28.71 -10.81 -14.41
CA GLY A 38 28.16 -10.04 -13.31
C GLY A 38 26.64 -10.08 -13.19
N ILE A 39 26.12 -9.53 -12.10
CA ILE A 39 24.68 -9.43 -11.85
C ILE A 39 24.26 -7.97 -11.91
N MET A 40 23.19 -7.68 -12.66
CA MET A 40 22.59 -6.36 -12.75
C MET A 40 22.02 -5.95 -11.38
N MET A 41 22.62 -4.95 -10.76
CA MET A 41 22.21 -4.50 -9.43
C MET A 41 21.21 -3.35 -9.52
N LYS A 42 21.44 -2.39 -10.43
CA LYS A 42 20.61 -1.19 -10.56
C LYS A 42 20.77 -0.56 -11.94
N SER A 43 19.71 0.03 -12.46
CA SER A 43 19.78 0.94 -13.61
C SER A 43 19.58 2.38 -13.15
N LEU A 44 20.36 3.30 -13.71
CA LEU A 44 20.24 4.74 -13.52
C LEU A 44 20.16 5.39 -14.90
N GLU A 45 18.96 5.84 -15.29
CA GLU A 45 18.68 6.45 -16.60
C GLU A 45 19.20 5.59 -17.78
N ASN A 46 20.42 5.90 -18.24
CA ASN A 46 21.15 5.25 -19.33
C ASN A 46 22.42 4.54 -18.86
N VAL A 47 22.50 4.07 -17.61
CA VAL A 47 23.69 3.37 -17.08
C VAL A 47 23.26 2.16 -16.25
N GLY A 48 23.79 0.99 -16.57
CA GLY A 48 23.62 -0.22 -15.77
C GLY A 48 24.77 -0.43 -14.79
N ILE A 49 24.49 -0.65 -13.51
CA ILE A 49 25.49 -1.00 -12.50
C ILE A 49 25.46 -2.51 -12.28
N ILE A 50 26.59 -3.16 -12.52
CA ILE A 50 26.75 -4.60 -12.42
C ILE A 50 27.79 -4.96 -11.37
N LYS A 51 27.45 -5.93 -10.52
CA LYS A 51 28.41 -6.54 -9.58
C LYS A 51 29.14 -7.67 -10.29
N VAL A 52 30.46 -7.57 -10.39
CA VAL A 52 31.32 -8.55 -11.07
C VAL A 52 31.54 -9.76 -10.16
N LEU A 53 31.31 -10.96 -10.68
CA LEU A 53 31.45 -12.23 -9.96
C LEU A 53 32.85 -12.85 -10.14
N ASN A 54 33.46 -12.68 -11.31
CA ASN A 54 34.71 -13.32 -11.68
C ASN A 54 35.97 -12.46 -11.41
N ASP A 55 35.82 -11.15 -11.22
CA ASP A 55 36.93 -10.24 -10.90
C ASP A 55 36.49 -9.21 -9.84
N SER A 56 36.52 -9.64 -8.58
CA SER A 56 36.14 -8.81 -7.43
C SER A 56 37.13 -7.67 -7.16
N LYS A 57 38.19 -7.51 -7.98
CA LYS A 57 39.18 -6.44 -7.84
C LYS A 57 38.99 -5.29 -8.84
N TYR A 58 38.03 -5.40 -9.75
CA TYR A 58 37.78 -4.37 -10.75
C TYR A 58 36.82 -3.29 -10.23
N ILE A 59 37.22 -2.02 -10.40
CA ILE A 59 36.36 -0.85 -10.24
C ILE A 59 36.55 -0.01 -11.49
N ASP A 60 35.46 0.35 -12.16
CA ASP A 60 35.53 1.28 -13.28
C ASP A 60 35.76 2.71 -12.76
N GLN A 61 36.71 3.43 -13.37
CA GLN A 61 37.18 4.73 -12.86
C GLN A 61 36.19 5.87 -13.13
N TYR A 62 35.17 5.63 -13.96
CA TYR A 62 34.14 6.59 -14.37
C TYR A 62 32.86 6.54 -13.52
N ILE A 63 32.87 5.83 -12.40
CA ILE A 63 31.79 5.93 -11.43
C ILE A 63 31.85 7.31 -10.81
N ASP A 64 30.90 8.18 -11.14
CA ASP A 64 30.68 9.43 -10.42
C ASP A 64 30.39 9.09 -8.95
N LYS A 65 31.43 9.17 -8.12
CA LYS A 65 31.41 8.79 -6.70
C LYS A 65 30.39 9.61 -5.91
N THR A 66 29.98 10.78 -6.40
CA THR A 66 29.00 11.63 -5.73
C THR A 66 27.57 11.10 -5.86
N LYS A 67 27.25 10.36 -6.93
CA LYS A 67 25.93 9.74 -7.16
C LYS A 67 25.80 8.30 -6.63
N VAL A 68 26.93 7.68 -6.28
CA VAL A 68 27.02 6.24 -5.94
C VAL A 68 27.78 6.02 -4.60
N SER A 69 27.86 7.06 -3.77
CA SER A 69 28.63 7.07 -2.52
C SER A 69 28.19 6.03 -1.49
N GLU A 70 26.95 5.52 -1.56
CA GLU A 70 26.45 4.48 -0.66
C GLU A 70 26.79 3.04 -1.09
N ILE A 71 27.21 2.80 -2.34
CA ILE A 71 27.41 1.43 -2.89
C ILE A 71 28.90 1.09 -3.10
N VAL A 72 29.76 2.09 -3.30
CA VAL A 72 31.10 1.90 -3.93
C VAL A 72 32.26 1.88 -2.92
N SER A 73 31.99 1.60 -1.64
CA SER A 73 33.08 1.28 -0.72
C SER A 73 33.76 -0.07 -1.01
N ASN A 74 33.18 -0.89 -1.90
CA ASN A 74 33.62 -2.26 -2.15
C ASN A 74 34.08 -2.49 -3.58
N VAL A 75 35.18 -3.24 -3.70
CA VAL A 75 35.80 -3.66 -4.94
C VAL A 75 34.91 -4.68 -5.68
N GLY A 76 34.83 -4.63 -7.02
CA GLY A 76 34.10 -5.62 -7.84
C GLY A 76 32.81 -5.13 -8.52
N TYR A 77 32.76 -3.90 -9.03
CA TYR A 77 31.61 -3.36 -9.77
C TYR A 77 32.02 -2.73 -11.11
N LEU A 78 31.11 -2.78 -12.08
CA LEU A 78 31.27 -2.23 -13.42
C LEU A 78 30.02 -1.45 -13.85
N SER A 79 30.23 -0.29 -14.47
CA SER A 79 29.17 0.50 -15.10
C SER A 79 29.13 0.18 -16.60
N ILE A 80 27.94 -0.02 -17.15
CA ILE A 80 27.76 -0.23 -18.59
C ILE A 80 26.87 0.86 -19.16
N PHE A 81 27.35 1.48 -20.24
CA PHE A 81 26.57 2.43 -21.02
C PHE A 81 25.92 1.73 -22.22
N PRO A 82 24.77 2.21 -22.71
CA PRO A 82 24.09 1.69 -23.90
C PRO A 82 24.95 1.69 -25.17
N SER A 83 26.04 2.44 -25.19
CA SER A 83 27.01 2.49 -26.30
C SER A 83 28.06 1.36 -26.27
N ASP A 84 28.22 0.67 -25.15
CA ASP A 84 29.19 -0.43 -25.04
C ASP A 84 28.59 -1.72 -25.60
N PRO A 85 29.31 -2.54 -26.37
CA PRO A 85 28.78 -3.78 -26.92
C PRO A 85 28.50 -4.80 -25.82
N TRP A 86 27.25 -5.28 -25.77
CA TRP A 86 26.79 -6.31 -24.83
C TRP A 86 27.00 -7.69 -25.44
N ARG A 87 27.31 -8.70 -24.62
CA ARG A 87 27.20 -10.11 -25.04
C ARG A 87 26.34 -10.84 -24.03
N TYR A 88 25.21 -11.37 -24.47
CA TYR A 88 24.42 -12.29 -23.65
C TYR A 88 24.90 -13.70 -23.90
N VAL A 89 25.21 -14.46 -22.85
CA VAL A 89 25.63 -15.86 -23.00
C VAL A 89 24.43 -16.76 -22.78
N ASP A 90 24.16 -17.63 -23.76
CA ASP A 90 23.17 -18.68 -23.63
C ASP A 90 23.48 -19.54 -22.41
N LYS A 91 22.48 -19.70 -21.53
CA LYS A 91 22.62 -20.43 -20.25
C LYS A 91 23.13 -21.86 -20.46
N ASN A 92 22.73 -22.52 -21.56
CA ASN A 92 23.17 -23.88 -21.86
C ASN A 92 24.60 -23.91 -22.39
N LYS A 93 25.00 -22.91 -23.19
CA LYS A 93 26.39 -22.77 -23.65
C LYS A 93 27.36 -22.50 -22.50
N LEU A 94 27.04 -21.56 -21.60
CA LEU A 94 27.85 -21.29 -20.40
C LEU A 94 27.89 -22.50 -19.46
N LYS A 95 26.75 -23.19 -19.29
CA LYS A 95 26.67 -24.44 -18.53
C LYS A 95 27.56 -25.53 -19.14
N ASN A 96 27.62 -25.65 -20.46
CA ASN A 96 28.48 -26.61 -21.15
C ASN A 96 29.97 -26.26 -21.02
N GLU A 97 30.36 -24.99 -21.18
CA GLU A 97 31.75 -24.53 -21.01
C GLU A 97 32.23 -24.67 -19.55
N LEU A 98 31.37 -24.43 -18.56
CA LEU A 98 31.70 -24.62 -17.15
C LEU A 98 31.73 -26.11 -16.76
N MET A 99 30.84 -26.94 -17.32
CA MET A 99 30.89 -28.40 -17.10
C MET A 99 32.09 -29.06 -17.78
N GLN A 100 32.56 -28.56 -18.92
CA GLN A 100 33.83 -29.03 -19.52
C GLN A 100 35.05 -28.77 -18.62
N ASN A 101 34.97 -27.77 -17.73
CA ASN A 101 36.00 -27.45 -16.74
C ASN A 101 35.72 -28.07 -15.35
N ASN A 102 34.75 -28.99 -15.23
CA ASN A 102 34.28 -29.56 -13.95
C ASN A 102 33.85 -28.52 -12.89
N ILE A 103 33.41 -27.34 -13.31
CA ILE A 103 32.91 -26.29 -12.43
C ILE A 103 31.39 -26.40 -12.38
N ASP A 104 30.85 -26.78 -11.21
CA ASP A 104 29.41 -26.78 -10.98
C ASP A 104 28.85 -25.36 -11.09
N TYR A 105 28.08 -25.13 -12.14
CA TYR A 105 27.46 -23.85 -12.49
C TYR A 105 26.66 -23.22 -11.35
N TYR A 106 25.82 -24.01 -10.66
CA TYR A 106 24.96 -23.49 -9.60
C TYR A 106 25.79 -23.17 -8.37
N ASN A 107 26.72 -24.05 -8.01
CA ASN A 107 27.62 -23.81 -6.90
C ASN A 107 28.58 -22.65 -7.18
N PHE A 108 29.06 -22.44 -8.40
CA PHE A 108 29.92 -21.31 -8.75
C PHE A 108 29.22 -19.97 -8.56
N ILE A 109 27.99 -19.82 -9.09
CA ILE A 109 27.20 -18.61 -8.93
C ILE A 109 26.80 -18.40 -7.47
N PHE A 110 26.30 -19.45 -6.82
CA PHE A 110 25.79 -19.37 -5.44
C PHE A 110 26.91 -19.13 -4.42
N LYS A 111 28.05 -19.82 -4.56
CA LYS A 111 29.23 -19.66 -3.71
C LYS A 111 29.79 -18.24 -3.83
N ARG A 112 29.99 -17.70 -5.03
CA ARG A 112 30.50 -16.32 -5.19
C ARG A 112 29.51 -15.23 -4.79
N TYR A 113 28.21 -15.49 -4.97
CA TYR A 113 27.15 -14.62 -4.46
C TYR A 113 27.17 -14.54 -2.92
N ASN A 114 27.43 -15.66 -2.24
CA ASN A 114 27.43 -15.75 -0.77
C ASN A 114 28.78 -15.44 -0.11
N GLU A 115 29.92 -15.75 -0.72
CA GLU A 115 31.28 -15.48 -0.21
C GLU A 115 31.59 -13.99 -0.02
N THR A 116 30.77 -13.09 -0.60
CA THR A 116 30.92 -11.63 -0.46
C THR A 116 29.95 -10.99 0.55
N ILE A 117 29.21 -11.79 1.31
CA ILE A 117 28.44 -11.35 2.47
C ILE A 117 29.12 -11.95 3.70
N PRO A 118 29.96 -11.21 4.45
CA PRO A 118 30.63 -11.78 5.62
C PRO A 118 29.60 -12.24 6.66
N GLU A 119 29.70 -13.50 7.08
CA GLU A 119 28.82 -14.19 8.06
C GLU A 119 28.75 -13.55 9.46
N ASN A 120 29.51 -12.48 9.74
CA ASN A 120 29.59 -11.86 11.06
C ASN A 120 28.70 -10.62 11.29
N GLN A 121 27.73 -10.32 10.42
CA GLN A 121 26.83 -9.18 10.67
C GLN A 121 25.66 -9.46 11.64
N GLU A 122 25.29 -10.72 11.89
CA GLU A 122 24.22 -11.01 12.88
C GLU A 122 24.68 -10.83 14.34
N MET A 123 25.96 -11.08 14.66
CA MET A 123 26.51 -10.86 16.02
C MET A 123 26.82 -9.38 16.31
N LEU A 124 27.20 -8.58 15.31
CA LEU A 124 27.44 -7.15 15.50
C LEU A 124 26.15 -6.32 15.64
N LEU A 125 25.03 -6.81 15.08
CA LEU A 125 23.70 -6.19 15.24
C LEU A 125 23.12 -6.30 16.66
N GLN A 126 23.61 -7.24 17.49
CA GLN A 126 23.21 -7.35 18.89
C GLN A 126 24.15 -6.63 19.87
N ALA A 127 25.39 -6.32 19.46
CA ALA A 127 26.40 -5.70 20.33
C ALA A 127 26.66 -4.21 20.06
N ALA A 128 26.19 -3.63 18.95
CA ALA A 128 26.33 -2.21 18.65
C ALA A 128 25.07 -1.41 19.01
N VAL A 129 24.65 -1.46 20.27
CA VAL A 129 23.91 -0.36 20.89
C VAL A 129 24.96 0.68 21.31
N VAL A 130 25.34 1.52 20.36
CA VAL A 130 25.90 2.84 20.65
C VAL A 130 24.80 3.83 20.26
N PRO A 131 24.40 4.75 21.15
CA PRO A 131 23.29 5.66 20.86
C PRO A 131 23.68 6.54 19.68
N VAL A 132 22.98 6.36 18.56
CA VAL A 132 23.00 7.34 17.49
C VAL A 132 22.39 8.60 18.10
N LYS A 133 23.21 9.64 18.31
CA LYS A 133 22.72 11.01 18.36
C LYS A 133 22.11 11.28 17.00
N HIS A 134 20.82 10.97 16.87
CA HIS A 134 20.00 11.62 15.86
C HIS A 134 20.17 13.12 16.09
N SER A 135 20.44 13.89 15.02
CA SER A 135 20.05 15.30 15.05
C SER A 135 18.59 15.30 15.49
N LYS A 136 18.28 16.08 16.53
CA LYS A 136 16.95 16.16 17.15
C LYS A 136 15.84 16.62 16.19
N ASP A 137 16.14 16.80 14.91
CA ASP A 137 15.33 17.56 13.98
C ASP A 137 14.61 16.70 12.92
N ASP A 138 14.88 15.39 12.83
CA ASP A 138 14.32 14.53 11.75
C ASP A 138 13.55 13.28 12.22
N ILE A 139 13.31 13.12 13.52
CA ILE A 139 12.31 12.18 14.01
C ILE A 139 11.02 12.97 14.17
N ASP A 140 9.98 12.58 13.42
CA ASP A 140 8.62 13.05 13.70
C ASP A 140 8.16 12.43 15.02
N GLU A 141 8.59 13.04 16.12
CA GLU A 141 8.23 12.69 17.50
C GLU A 141 6.77 13.08 17.81
N SER A 142 6.01 13.63 16.85
CA SER A 142 4.62 14.01 17.07
C SER A 142 3.74 12.82 17.45
N LEU A 143 4.12 11.60 17.01
CA LEU A 143 3.45 10.35 17.35
C LEU A 143 4.06 9.66 18.56
N LEU A 144 5.04 10.26 19.25
CA LEU A 144 5.66 9.71 20.44
C LEU A 144 5.22 10.52 21.68
N THR A 145 5.05 9.81 22.78
CA THR A 145 4.95 10.39 24.14
C THR A 145 6.34 10.85 24.55
N ASP A 146 6.43 11.67 25.60
CA ASP A 146 7.71 12.11 26.19
C ASP A 146 8.62 10.94 26.62
N ASN A 147 8.05 9.73 26.74
CA ASN A 147 8.74 8.50 27.08
C ASN A 147 9.15 7.64 25.86
N GLY A 148 8.97 8.14 24.63
CA GLY A 148 9.31 7.42 23.40
C GLY A 148 8.34 6.28 23.01
N ASN A 149 7.24 6.10 23.75
CA ASN A 149 6.15 5.21 23.35
C ASN A 149 5.26 5.89 22.31
N ILE A 150 4.65 5.13 21.40
CA ILE A 150 3.69 5.68 20.44
C ILE A 150 2.49 6.29 21.18
N ASP A 151 2.32 7.59 21.05
CA ASP A 151 1.18 8.35 21.53
C ASP A 151 0.02 8.29 20.53
N LEU A 152 -0.72 7.17 20.53
CA LEU A 152 -1.97 7.06 19.78
C LEU A 152 -3.07 7.98 20.34
N SER A 153 -2.87 8.58 21.52
CA SER A 153 -3.81 9.59 22.06
C SER A 153 -3.73 10.91 21.28
N LYS A 154 -2.64 11.16 20.52
CA LYS A 154 -2.53 12.28 19.57
C LYS A 154 -3.14 11.99 18.20
N GLU A 155 -3.13 10.74 17.73
CA GLU A 155 -4.01 10.28 16.62
C GLU A 155 -5.49 10.44 17.01
N MET A 156 -5.81 10.29 18.29
CA MET A 156 -7.13 10.58 18.87
C MET A 156 -7.22 11.95 19.53
N SER A 157 -6.23 12.85 19.32
CA SER A 157 -6.38 14.21 19.81
C SER A 157 -7.60 14.78 19.11
N LYS A 158 -8.46 15.43 19.88
CA LYS A 158 -9.66 16.12 19.42
C LYS A 158 -9.29 17.32 18.53
N ASN A 159 -8.44 17.13 17.52
CA ASN A 159 -8.38 18.04 16.41
C ASN A 159 -9.76 17.97 15.76
N GLU A 160 -10.51 19.06 15.86
CA GLU A 160 -11.85 19.13 15.32
C GLU A 160 -11.80 18.78 13.84
N LYS A 161 -12.69 17.88 13.41
CA LYS A 161 -12.90 17.52 12.00
C LYS A 161 -13.11 18.82 11.23
N GLN A 162 -12.15 19.24 10.43
CA GLN A 162 -12.27 20.50 9.71
C GLN A 162 -13.14 20.30 8.49
N VAL A 163 -14.39 20.77 8.57
CA VAL A 163 -15.31 20.75 7.44
C VAL A 163 -14.89 21.82 6.44
N ILE A 164 -14.56 21.40 5.22
CA ILE A 164 -14.10 22.29 4.13
C ILE A 164 -15.26 22.60 3.20
N HIS A 165 -16.10 21.59 2.93
CA HIS A 165 -17.31 21.74 2.15
C HIS A 165 -18.47 21.13 2.93
N ASN A 166 -19.45 21.97 3.24
CA ASN A 166 -20.67 21.57 3.91
C ASN A 166 -21.85 21.83 2.99
N SER A 167 -22.37 20.77 2.39
CA SER A 167 -23.61 20.86 1.64
C SER A 167 -24.80 20.51 2.53
N THR A 168 -25.97 21.08 2.23
CA THR A 168 -27.20 20.90 3.02
C THR A 168 -28.40 20.49 2.17
N GLY A 169 -28.20 20.33 0.86
CA GLY A 169 -29.26 19.95 -0.05
C GLY A 169 -29.60 18.46 0.06
N ALA A 170 -30.79 18.13 -0.44
CA ALA A 170 -31.26 16.76 -0.54
C ALA A 170 -30.71 16.09 -1.80
N TYR A 171 -30.54 14.77 -1.74
CA TYR A 171 -30.18 13.95 -2.90
C TYR A 171 -31.17 14.17 -4.06
N GLN A 172 -30.63 14.34 -5.27
CA GLN A 172 -31.40 14.56 -6.50
C GLN A 172 -31.26 13.34 -7.44
N PRO A 173 -32.36 12.62 -7.75
CA PRO A 173 -32.33 11.47 -8.65
C PRO A 173 -31.80 11.77 -10.06
N ASP A 174 -32.09 12.95 -10.62
CA ASP A 174 -31.68 13.33 -11.97
C ASP A 174 -30.15 13.37 -12.14
N LEU A 175 -29.42 13.76 -11.07
CA LEU A 175 -27.95 13.74 -11.04
C LEU A 175 -27.39 12.31 -11.10
N ALA A 176 -28.14 11.32 -10.59
CA ALA A 176 -27.74 9.92 -10.64
C ALA A 176 -27.76 9.40 -12.08
N ASP A 177 -28.81 9.73 -12.84
CA ASP A 177 -28.93 9.35 -14.24
C ASP A 177 -27.85 9.99 -15.11
N GLU A 178 -27.52 11.27 -14.87
CA GLU A 178 -26.41 11.92 -15.57
C GLU A 178 -25.06 11.29 -15.21
N SER A 179 -24.82 11.02 -13.93
CA SER A 179 -23.60 10.35 -13.46
C SER A 179 -23.45 8.96 -14.11
N LYS A 180 -24.54 8.21 -14.20
CA LYS A 180 -24.58 6.89 -14.85
C LYS A 180 -24.21 6.98 -16.33
N LYS A 181 -24.79 7.92 -17.08
CA LYS A 181 -24.42 8.18 -18.49
C LYS A 181 -22.93 8.51 -18.64
N LYS A 182 -22.36 9.31 -17.73
CA LYS A 182 -20.92 9.64 -17.72
C LYS A 182 -20.05 8.39 -17.45
N LEU A 183 -20.51 7.45 -16.62
CA LEU A 183 -19.79 6.21 -16.32
C LEU A 183 -19.79 5.21 -17.48
N GLU A 184 -20.92 5.11 -18.19
CA GLU A 184 -21.11 4.23 -19.36
C GLU A 184 -20.19 4.60 -20.52
N ASN A 185 -19.84 5.88 -20.67
CA ASN A 185 -18.99 6.37 -21.74
C ASN A 185 -17.47 6.13 -21.56
N TYR A 186 -17.05 5.33 -20.56
CA TYR A 186 -15.64 4.99 -20.26
C TYR A 186 -14.64 6.12 -20.61
N SER A 187 -14.75 7.25 -19.92
CA SER A 187 -13.92 8.42 -20.17
C SER A 187 -12.43 8.10 -20.14
N THR A 188 -11.70 8.51 -21.19
CA THR A 188 -10.23 8.57 -21.19
C THR A 188 -9.74 9.50 -20.08
N ILE A 189 -8.68 9.11 -19.37
CA ILE A 189 -8.05 9.94 -18.34
C ILE A 189 -7.47 11.18 -19.01
N GLN A 190 -7.97 12.37 -18.68
CA GLN A 190 -7.45 13.62 -19.21
C GLN A 190 -6.22 14.07 -18.42
N SER A 191 -5.30 14.81 -19.05
CA SER A 191 -4.15 15.40 -18.36
C SER A 191 -4.56 16.29 -17.19
N THR A 192 -5.70 17.00 -17.31
CA THR A 192 -6.24 17.84 -16.23
C THR A 192 -6.78 17.05 -15.03
N ASP A 193 -6.93 15.73 -15.15
CA ASP A 193 -7.33 14.82 -14.06
C ASP A 193 -6.12 14.21 -13.33
N ILE A 194 -4.90 14.55 -13.78
CA ILE A 194 -3.64 14.03 -13.26
C ILE A 194 -2.96 15.12 -12.42
N PHE A 195 -2.29 14.72 -11.34
CA PHE A 195 -1.46 15.60 -10.53
C PHE A 195 -0.02 15.59 -11.08
N GLU A 196 0.46 16.75 -11.55
CA GLU A 196 1.88 17.06 -11.69
C GLU A 196 2.18 18.09 -10.61
N ASP A 197 3.07 17.79 -9.66
CA ASP A 197 3.17 18.60 -8.44
C ASP A 197 4.61 19.07 -8.18
N GLU A 198 4.75 20.39 -8.03
CA GLU A 198 6.00 21.10 -7.83
C GLU A 198 6.37 21.29 -6.34
N TYR A 199 5.43 21.17 -5.38
CA TYR A 199 5.72 21.38 -3.94
C TYR A 199 6.24 20.13 -3.21
N LEU A 200 6.87 19.26 -3.97
CA LEU A 200 7.39 17.98 -3.55
C LEU A 200 8.89 18.09 -3.32
N ILE A 201 9.33 18.54 -2.13
CA ILE A 201 10.73 18.37 -1.73
C ILE A 201 10.95 16.88 -1.49
N ASN A 202 11.70 16.22 -2.38
CA ASN A 202 11.87 14.77 -2.37
C ASN A 202 10.52 14.01 -2.34
N ASN A 203 9.46 14.57 -2.94
CA ASN A 203 8.11 14.00 -2.93
C ASN A 203 7.39 13.95 -1.57
N MET A 204 7.84 14.69 -0.55
CA MET A 204 7.23 14.66 0.79
C MET A 204 6.43 15.92 1.13
N ILE A 205 5.22 15.72 1.67
CA ILE A 205 4.55 16.73 2.49
C ILE A 205 5.07 16.55 3.92
N THR A 206 5.95 17.45 4.36
CA THR A 206 6.59 17.38 5.69
C THR A 206 5.94 18.30 6.72
N LYS A 207 5.04 19.20 6.29
CA LYS A 207 4.39 20.19 7.15
C LYS A 207 2.88 19.97 7.17
N LYS A 208 2.28 20.10 8.36
CA LYS A 208 0.82 19.96 8.57
C LYS A 208 0.04 21.01 7.77
N GLU A 209 0.56 22.22 7.66
CA GLU A 209 -0.04 23.31 6.89
C GLU A 209 -0.07 22.98 5.40
N THR A 210 0.99 22.34 4.89
CA THR A 210 1.08 21.86 3.52
C THR A 210 0.09 20.72 3.28
N GLU A 211 -0.04 19.76 4.20
CA GLU A 211 -1.05 18.69 4.13
C GLU A 211 -2.48 19.26 4.09
N MET A 212 -2.77 20.23 4.95
CA MET A 212 -4.06 20.91 4.97
C MET A 212 -4.33 21.67 3.68
N SER A 213 -3.34 22.39 3.16
CA SER A 213 -3.45 23.12 1.88
C SER A 213 -3.73 22.15 0.72
N TYR A 214 -2.99 21.05 0.64
CA TYR A 214 -3.20 20.03 -0.38
C TYR A 214 -4.57 19.37 -0.29
N GLY A 215 -5.00 19.03 0.93
CA GLY A 215 -6.33 18.49 1.17
C GLY A 215 -7.42 19.42 0.65
N LYS A 216 -7.31 20.73 0.94
CA LYS A 216 -8.26 21.75 0.46
C LYS A 216 -8.25 21.87 -1.06
N GLN A 217 -7.08 21.96 -1.68
CA GLN A 217 -6.96 22.03 -3.14
C GLN A 217 -7.57 20.81 -3.84
N LEU A 218 -7.42 19.61 -3.27
CA LEU A 218 -8.04 18.40 -3.81
C LEU A 218 -9.57 18.46 -3.69
N ILE A 219 -10.10 18.90 -2.55
CA ILE A 219 -11.55 19.09 -2.34
C ILE A 219 -12.11 20.12 -3.33
N GLU A 220 -11.48 21.30 -3.42
CA GLU A 220 -11.87 22.38 -4.31
C GLU A 220 -11.82 21.95 -5.78
N TRP A 221 -10.78 21.21 -6.18
CA TRP A 221 -10.67 20.67 -7.53
C TRP A 221 -11.80 19.68 -7.84
N ILE A 222 -12.11 18.75 -6.93
CA ILE A 222 -13.18 17.77 -7.11
C ILE A 222 -14.53 18.49 -7.28
N ILE A 223 -14.84 19.41 -6.37
CA ILE A 223 -16.11 20.16 -6.37
C ILE A 223 -16.20 21.05 -7.61
N GLY A 224 -15.14 21.80 -7.92
CA GLY A 224 -15.08 22.69 -9.07
C GLY A 224 -15.22 21.93 -10.40
N LYS A 225 -14.64 20.73 -10.52
CA LYS A 225 -14.81 19.89 -11.71
C LYS A 225 -16.24 19.39 -11.89
N PHE A 226 -16.93 19.02 -10.81
CA PHE A 226 -18.34 18.64 -10.93
C PHE A 226 -19.20 19.82 -11.39
N ASN A 227 -18.98 21.02 -10.83
CA ASN A 227 -19.70 22.22 -11.25
C ASN A 227 -19.44 22.60 -12.71
N ALA A 228 -18.18 22.51 -13.17
CA ALA A 228 -17.81 22.83 -14.55
C ALA A 228 -18.40 21.84 -15.56
N ASP A 229 -18.62 20.59 -15.18
CA ASP A 229 -19.21 19.54 -16.02
C ASP A 229 -20.75 19.65 -16.12
N GLY A 230 -21.35 20.76 -15.65
CA GLY A 230 -22.79 21.04 -15.73
C GLY A 230 -23.65 20.25 -14.73
N THR A 231 -23.02 19.41 -13.91
CA THR A 231 -23.65 18.80 -12.75
C THR A 231 -23.64 19.83 -11.64
N ASP A 232 -24.78 20.47 -11.36
CA ASP A 232 -24.96 21.18 -10.10
C ASP A 232 -24.50 20.24 -8.99
N THR A 233 -23.45 20.66 -8.26
CA THR A 233 -22.74 19.89 -7.23
C THR A 233 -23.65 18.92 -6.50
N PHE A 234 -23.19 17.68 -6.32
CA PHE A 234 -23.83 16.69 -5.44
C PHE A 234 -24.26 17.36 -4.13
N PRO A 235 -25.55 17.72 -4.00
CA PRO A 235 -25.97 18.77 -3.07
C PRO A 235 -26.04 18.25 -1.64
N ASP A 236 -25.81 16.98 -1.44
CA ASP A 236 -25.65 16.29 -0.17
C ASP A 236 -24.20 15.88 0.10
N LEU A 237 -23.23 16.11 -0.80
CA LEU A 237 -21.84 15.75 -0.57
C LEU A 237 -21.20 16.72 0.43
N THR A 238 -20.57 16.18 1.47
CA THR A 238 -19.73 16.95 2.40
C THR A 238 -18.31 16.44 2.34
N ALA A 239 -17.35 17.36 2.54
CA ALA A 239 -15.93 17.05 2.55
C ALA A 239 -15.26 17.68 3.77
N SER A 240 -14.46 16.87 4.47
CA SER A 240 -13.71 17.31 5.66
C SER A 240 -12.32 16.69 5.69
N ILE A 241 -11.40 17.33 6.42
CA ILE A 241 -10.04 16.84 6.59
C ILE A 241 -9.83 16.43 8.05
N PHE A 242 -9.30 15.23 8.25
CA PHE A 242 -8.99 14.70 9.58
C PHE A 242 -7.86 13.65 9.50
N ASN A 243 -6.87 13.73 10.38
CA ASN A 243 -5.73 12.80 10.48
C ASN A 243 -5.01 12.48 9.15
N GLY A 244 -4.81 13.47 8.29
CA GLY A 244 -4.14 13.29 6.99
C GLY A 244 -4.96 12.60 5.92
N TYR A 245 -6.29 12.57 6.11
CA TYR A 245 -7.23 12.11 5.10
C TYR A 245 -8.33 13.14 4.84
N ILE A 246 -8.82 13.11 3.61
CA ILE A 246 -10.09 13.73 3.23
C ILE A 246 -11.19 12.70 3.42
N TYR A 247 -12.29 13.09 4.03
CA TYR A 247 -13.50 12.30 4.18
C TYR A 247 -14.58 12.91 3.30
N PHE A 248 -15.12 12.10 2.39
CA PHE A 248 -16.31 12.39 1.62
C PHE A 248 -17.48 11.62 2.23
N THR A 249 -18.50 12.33 2.69
CA THR A 249 -19.72 11.76 3.27
C THR A 249 -20.96 12.45 2.69
N ARG A 250 -22.15 11.89 2.94
CA ARG A 250 -23.41 12.42 2.39
C ARG A 250 -24.37 12.81 3.48
N VAL A 251 -25.04 13.93 3.31
CA VAL A 251 -26.13 14.37 4.20
C VAL A 251 -27.23 13.30 4.20
N GLY A 252 -27.68 12.92 5.40
CA GLY A 252 -28.73 11.90 5.57
C GLY A 252 -28.25 10.45 5.50
N ILE A 253 -26.98 10.19 5.18
CA ILE A 253 -26.39 8.85 5.32
C ILE A 253 -25.64 8.78 6.66
N PRO A 254 -26.08 7.94 7.62
CA PRO A 254 -25.39 7.79 8.90
C PRO A 254 -23.93 7.36 8.70
N GLU A 255 -22.99 8.10 9.29
CA GLU A 255 -21.58 7.71 9.33
C GLU A 255 -21.32 6.59 10.36
N ASP A 256 -22.20 6.50 11.37
CA ASP A 256 -22.10 5.58 12.50
C ASP A 256 -22.30 4.13 12.07
N ASP A 257 -21.45 3.27 12.61
CA ASP A 257 -21.57 1.84 12.45
C ASP A 257 -22.60 1.27 13.40
N ARG A 258 -23.51 0.45 12.87
CA ARG A 258 -24.59 -0.20 13.62
C ARG A 258 -24.65 -1.66 13.23
N ILE A 259 -24.96 -2.50 14.21
CA ILE A 259 -25.32 -3.89 13.98
C ILE A 259 -26.82 -4.08 14.25
N THR A 260 -27.42 -4.99 13.51
CA THR A 260 -28.80 -5.43 13.70
C THR A 260 -28.82 -6.91 14.02
N GLU A 261 -29.96 -7.41 14.49
CA GLU A 261 -30.15 -8.84 14.72
C GLU A 261 -30.00 -9.66 13.43
N ASP A 262 -30.39 -9.09 12.28
CA ASP A 262 -30.18 -9.71 10.96
C ASP A 262 -28.70 -9.87 10.61
N LEU A 263 -27.86 -8.88 10.96
CA LEU A 263 -26.43 -8.89 10.66
C LEU A 263 -25.64 -9.83 11.59
N VAL A 264 -25.96 -9.81 12.88
CA VAL A 264 -25.28 -10.62 13.90
C VAL A 264 -26.34 -11.21 14.81
N PRO A 265 -26.92 -12.38 14.47
CA PRO A 265 -28.01 -12.94 15.26
C PRO A 265 -27.52 -13.53 16.59
N ASN A 266 -28.42 -13.52 17.58
CA ASN A 266 -28.23 -14.17 18.87
C ASN A 266 -27.02 -13.66 19.69
N LEU A 267 -26.84 -12.34 19.80
CA LEU A 267 -25.96 -11.79 20.82
C LEU A 267 -26.61 -11.96 22.21
N GLU A 268 -25.96 -12.68 23.11
CA GLU A 268 -26.43 -12.92 24.49
C GLU A 268 -25.91 -11.82 25.43
N TYR A 269 -24.63 -11.46 25.29
CA TYR A 269 -23.94 -10.52 26.19
C TYR A 269 -23.82 -9.11 25.60
N LEU A 270 -23.78 -9.00 24.27
CA LEU A 270 -23.62 -7.74 23.53
C LEU A 270 -24.89 -7.27 22.82
N ASN A 271 -26.07 -7.82 23.15
CA ASN A 271 -27.36 -7.40 22.55
C ASN A 271 -27.64 -5.90 22.72
N TYR A 272 -27.10 -5.27 23.76
CA TYR A 272 -27.27 -3.83 24.01
C TYR A 272 -26.69 -2.94 22.90
N GLN A 273 -25.84 -3.50 22.01
CA GLN A 273 -25.25 -2.84 20.84
C GLN A 273 -26.19 -2.79 19.63
N TYR A 274 -27.29 -3.55 19.60
CA TYR A 274 -28.21 -3.55 18.46
C TYR A 274 -28.82 -2.17 18.23
N ASP A 275 -28.89 -1.79 16.96
CA ASP A 275 -29.49 -0.55 16.42
C ASP A 275 -28.89 0.77 16.96
N LYS A 276 -27.79 0.67 17.71
CA LYS A 276 -27.04 1.80 18.26
C LYS A 276 -25.67 1.93 17.57
N PRO A 277 -25.07 3.14 17.60
CA PRO A 277 -23.67 3.30 17.25
C PRO A 277 -22.81 2.32 18.07
N ILE A 278 -21.97 1.53 17.39
CA ILE A 278 -21.12 0.53 18.01
C ILE A 278 -20.14 1.21 18.98
N ASP A 279 -20.10 0.75 20.23
CA ASP A 279 -19.07 1.16 21.18
C ASP A 279 -17.75 0.41 20.93
N TYR A 280 -16.97 0.94 19.99
CA TYR A 280 -15.67 0.38 19.62
C TYR A 280 -14.70 0.28 20.80
N ASN A 281 -14.77 1.19 21.78
CA ASN A 281 -13.85 1.19 22.91
C ASN A 281 -14.17 0.05 23.87
N ALA A 282 -15.45 -0.17 24.17
CA ALA A 282 -15.90 -1.32 24.95
C ALA A 282 -15.54 -2.65 24.25
N LEU A 283 -15.78 -2.75 22.94
CA LEU A 283 -15.45 -3.97 22.19
C LEU A 283 -13.94 -4.23 22.12
N LYS A 284 -13.12 -3.18 21.94
CA LYS A 284 -11.65 -3.29 22.04
C LYS A 284 -11.24 -3.78 23.42
N TYR A 285 -11.79 -3.18 24.48
CA TYR A 285 -11.50 -3.60 25.85
C TYR A 285 -11.79 -5.09 26.05
N ILE A 286 -12.99 -5.56 25.68
CA ILE A 286 -13.38 -6.98 25.73
C ILE A 286 -12.40 -7.86 24.95
N LEU A 287 -12.01 -7.45 23.74
CA LEU A 287 -11.17 -8.25 22.86
C LEU A 287 -9.73 -8.41 23.38
N PHE A 288 -9.19 -7.38 24.04
CA PHE A 288 -7.78 -7.31 24.46
C PHE A 288 -7.57 -7.51 25.96
N GLN A 289 -8.63 -7.63 26.77
CA GLN A 289 -8.49 -7.96 28.18
C GLN A 289 -7.83 -9.33 28.34
N PRO A 290 -6.78 -9.45 29.18
CA PRO A 290 -6.24 -10.75 29.55
C PRO A 290 -7.35 -11.57 30.18
N ILE A 291 -7.61 -12.78 29.67
CA ILE A 291 -8.58 -13.69 30.27
C ILE A 291 -7.96 -14.16 31.59
N MET A 292 -8.27 -13.46 32.69
CA MET A 292 -7.58 -13.68 33.97
C MET A 292 -7.95 -15.02 34.62
N ASN A 293 -9.12 -15.59 34.30
CA ASN A 293 -9.69 -16.74 35.03
C ASN A 293 -10.35 -17.83 34.15
N ASP A 294 -10.19 -17.77 32.82
CA ASP A 294 -10.77 -18.70 31.83
C ASP A 294 -12.30 -18.91 31.94
N PHE A 295 -13.04 -17.93 32.50
CA PHE A 295 -14.49 -18.01 32.63
C PHE A 295 -15.17 -18.14 31.26
N GLU A 296 -16.10 -19.07 31.14
CA GLU A 296 -16.83 -19.32 29.88
C GLU A 296 -17.62 -18.10 29.41
N THR A 297 -18.10 -17.26 30.33
CA THR A 297 -18.76 -15.98 30.02
C THR A 297 -17.84 -15.01 29.29
N ASP A 298 -16.57 -14.92 29.70
CA ASP A 298 -15.58 -14.03 29.07
C ASP A 298 -15.26 -14.53 27.66
N LYS A 299 -15.13 -15.86 27.49
CA LYS A 299 -14.91 -16.48 26.17
C LYS A 299 -16.08 -16.21 25.22
N LYS A 300 -17.32 -16.37 25.69
CA LYS A 300 -18.52 -16.10 24.89
C LYS A 300 -18.64 -14.62 24.52
N THR A 301 -18.42 -13.72 25.48
CA THR A 301 -18.48 -12.26 25.25
C THR A 301 -17.41 -11.83 24.25
N LYS A 302 -16.19 -12.38 24.34
CA LYS A 302 -15.12 -12.16 23.35
C LYS A 302 -15.49 -12.70 21.98
N ALA A 303 -16.10 -13.89 21.90
CA ALA A 303 -16.57 -14.46 20.64
C ALA A 303 -17.65 -13.58 19.98
N GLU A 304 -18.56 -13.01 20.77
CA GLU A 304 -19.53 -12.02 20.30
C GLU A 304 -18.87 -10.75 19.78
N ALA A 305 -17.89 -10.19 20.50
CA ALA A 305 -17.15 -9.02 20.04
C ALA A 305 -16.44 -9.28 18.70
N VAL A 306 -15.87 -10.48 18.53
CA VAL A 306 -15.28 -10.92 17.26
C VAL A 306 -16.32 -10.97 16.13
N LYS A 307 -17.53 -11.48 16.39
CA LYS A 307 -18.61 -11.49 15.38
C LYS A 307 -18.96 -10.06 14.94
N VAL A 308 -19.09 -9.14 15.89
CA VAL A 308 -19.39 -7.73 15.61
C VAL A 308 -18.29 -7.09 14.77
N PHE A 309 -17.02 -7.24 15.16
CA PHE A 309 -15.90 -6.74 14.36
C PHE A 309 -15.78 -7.39 12.99
N SER A 310 -16.16 -8.67 12.86
CA SER A 310 -16.12 -9.37 11.58
C SER A 310 -17.17 -8.91 10.57
N CYS A 311 -18.07 -8.01 10.94
CA CYS A 311 -18.99 -7.37 10.00
C CYS A 311 -18.41 -6.11 9.36
N GLU A 312 -17.30 -5.57 9.87
CA GLU A 312 -16.66 -4.39 9.32
C GLU A 312 -15.79 -4.76 8.12
N TYR A 313 -16.14 -4.30 6.93
CA TYR A 313 -15.29 -4.44 5.75
C TYR A 313 -14.76 -3.09 5.30
N LEU A 314 -13.52 -3.08 4.81
CA LEU A 314 -12.92 -1.92 4.15
C LEU A 314 -12.45 -2.33 2.77
N ILE A 315 -12.74 -1.52 1.77
CA ILE A 315 -12.30 -1.74 0.40
C ILE A 315 -11.32 -0.64 0.04
N ALA A 316 -10.12 -0.99 -0.39
CA ALA A 316 -9.10 -0.02 -0.77
C ALA A 316 -8.91 0.02 -2.29
N LEU A 317 -8.80 1.23 -2.83
CA LEU A 317 -8.25 1.46 -4.17
C LEU A 317 -6.83 2.01 -4.01
N GLN A 318 -5.88 1.42 -4.74
CA GLN A 318 -4.45 1.77 -4.68
C GLN A 318 -3.93 2.26 -6.05
N PRO A 319 -4.41 3.41 -6.57
CA PRO A 319 -3.88 3.97 -7.81
C PRO A 319 -2.47 4.57 -7.58
N LYS A 320 -1.68 4.72 -8.65
CA LYS A 320 -0.46 5.54 -8.59
C LYS A 320 -0.84 6.96 -8.16
N PRO A 321 0.01 7.68 -7.41
CA PRO A 321 -0.30 9.02 -6.87
C PRO A 321 -0.88 9.98 -7.93
N LYS A 322 -0.26 10.03 -9.11
CA LYS A 322 -0.70 10.89 -10.22
C LYS A 322 -2.13 10.64 -10.70
N TYR A 323 -2.69 9.45 -10.50
CA TYR A 323 -4.06 9.09 -10.89
C TYR A 323 -5.08 9.16 -9.74
N GLN A 324 -4.68 9.61 -8.54
CA GLN A 324 -5.59 9.62 -7.39
C GLN A 324 -6.79 10.55 -7.62
N ARG A 325 -6.57 11.77 -8.11
CA ARG A 325 -7.63 12.75 -8.45
C ARG A 325 -8.71 12.14 -9.34
N TRP A 326 -8.27 11.60 -10.48
CA TRP A 326 -9.16 10.90 -11.41
C TRP A 326 -9.90 9.74 -10.74
N THR A 327 -9.20 8.92 -9.94
CA THR A 327 -9.80 7.77 -9.25
C THR A 327 -10.89 8.20 -8.28
N VAL A 328 -10.64 9.27 -7.51
CA VAL A 328 -11.63 9.83 -6.56
C VAL A 328 -12.82 10.42 -7.30
N LYS A 329 -12.60 11.21 -8.36
CA LYS A 329 -13.69 11.76 -9.19
C LYS A 329 -14.59 10.64 -9.72
N ARG A 330 -14.00 9.62 -10.34
CA ARG A 330 -14.74 8.47 -10.89
C ARG A 330 -15.44 7.66 -9.82
N LEU A 331 -14.82 7.49 -8.65
CA LEU A 331 -15.41 6.80 -7.52
C LEU A 331 -16.64 7.54 -6.98
N ILE A 332 -16.58 8.86 -6.85
CA ILE A 332 -17.73 9.68 -6.45
C ILE A 332 -18.83 9.57 -7.52
N LEU A 333 -18.51 9.70 -8.80
CA LEU A 333 -19.49 9.47 -9.88
C LEU A 333 -20.15 8.10 -9.77
N SER A 334 -19.37 7.05 -9.51
CA SER A 334 -19.87 5.67 -9.32
C SER A 334 -20.79 5.57 -8.11
N TRP A 335 -20.44 6.24 -7.02
CA TRP A 335 -21.27 6.26 -5.80
C TRP A 335 -22.63 6.91 -6.03
N TYR A 336 -22.70 7.97 -6.84
CA TYR A 336 -23.96 8.66 -7.14
C TYR A 336 -24.75 8.01 -8.28
N GLY A 337 -24.06 7.53 -9.32
CA GLY A 337 -24.68 7.01 -10.54
C GLY A 337 -25.08 5.54 -10.49
N ASP A 338 -24.59 4.75 -9.54
CA ASP A 338 -24.99 3.36 -9.35
C ASP A 338 -25.84 3.22 -8.08
N GLU A 339 -27.09 2.76 -8.24
CA GLU A 339 -28.06 2.61 -7.16
C GLU A 339 -27.56 1.68 -6.03
N GLU A 340 -26.83 0.63 -6.38
CA GLU A 340 -26.29 -0.31 -5.40
C GLU A 340 -25.14 0.34 -4.63
N LEU A 341 -24.22 1.02 -5.31
CA LEU A 341 -23.16 1.76 -4.61
C LEU A 341 -23.73 2.86 -3.71
N ASN A 342 -24.77 3.55 -4.17
CA ASN A 342 -25.48 4.58 -3.40
C ASN A 342 -26.02 4.02 -2.09
N LYS A 343 -26.68 2.86 -2.15
CA LYS A 343 -27.27 2.19 -1.00
C LYS A 343 -26.23 1.56 -0.08
N HIS A 344 -25.09 1.13 -0.59
CA HIS A 344 -24.15 0.30 0.18
C HIS A 344 -22.86 1.02 0.62
N ILE A 345 -22.52 2.19 0.10
CA ILE A 345 -21.36 2.98 0.58
C ILE A 345 -21.84 4.05 1.57
N ARG A 346 -21.17 4.15 2.73
CA ARG A 346 -21.43 5.18 3.75
C ARG A 346 -20.46 6.36 3.69
N LYS A 347 -19.18 6.10 3.42
CA LYS A 347 -18.15 7.14 3.33
C LYS A 347 -16.97 6.70 2.47
N ILE A 348 -16.24 7.68 1.97
CA ILE A 348 -14.97 7.48 1.26
C ILE A 348 -13.90 8.29 1.99
N LYS A 349 -12.73 7.70 2.20
CA LYS A 349 -11.57 8.31 2.83
C LYS A 349 -10.41 8.32 1.84
N VAL A 350 -9.73 9.44 1.67
CA VAL A 350 -8.66 9.62 0.69
C VAL A 350 -7.41 10.12 1.40
N LEU A 351 -6.29 9.39 1.26
CA LEU A 351 -5.02 9.75 1.86
C LEU A 351 -4.45 10.99 1.15
N ILE A 352 -4.13 12.02 1.92
CA ILE A 352 -3.54 13.27 1.39
C ILE A 352 -2.06 13.05 1.08
N ASN A 353 -1.33 12.40 1.99
CA ASN A 353 0.11 12.24 1.90
C ASN A 353 0.50 10.80 1.51
N HIS A 354 0.74 10.57 0.21
CA HIS A 354 1.10 9.25 -0.34
C HIS A 354 2.47 8.74 0.10
N TRP A 355 3.33 9.58 0.69
CA TRP A 355 4.58 9.10 1.29
C TRP A 355 4.39 8.30 2.58
N ARG A 356 3.14 8.13 3.06
CA ARG A 356 2.78 7.09 4.05
C ARG A 356 2.60 5.68 3.44
N GLY A 357 2.90 5.51 2.14
CA GLY A 357 2.94 4.21 1.43
C GLY A 357 4.19 4.05 0.56
N ARG A 358 5.41 4.15 1.15
CA ARG A 358 6.69 4.24 0.40
C ARG A 358 7.04 2.97 -0.40
N SER A 359 8.08 3.06 -1.21
CA SER A 359 8.91 1.93 -1.69
C SER A 359 10.04 1.56 -0.72
N ASP A 360 10.18 2.32 0.38
CA ASP A 360 11.12 2.08 1.47
C ASP A 360 10.69 0.83 2.25
N LYS A 361 11.34 -0.29 1.91
CA LYS A 361 11.01 -1.59 2.49
C LYS A 361 11.19 -1.61 4.00
N LYS A 362 12.15 -0.88 4.57
CA LYS A 362 12.45 -0.94 6.00
C LYS A 362 11.39 -0.21 6.82
N PHE A 363 10.98 0.98 6.37
CA PHE A 363 9.87 1.69 7.00
C PHE A 363 8.56 0.91 6.86
N ASN A 364 8.23 0.41 5.67
CA ASN A 364 7.00 -0.37 5.46
C ASN A 364 6.98 -1.70 6.22
N GLN A 365 8.14 -2.32 6.44
CA GLN A 365 8.25 -3.51 7.29
C GLN A 365 7.84 -3.20 8.74
N THR A 366 8.22 -2.02 9.23
CA THR A 366 7.92 -1.58 10.59
C THR A 366 6.47 -1.12 10.73
N TYR A 367 6.02 -0.22 9.85
CA TYR A 367 4.78 0.55 10.02
C TYR A 367 3.63 0.11 9.10
N GLY A 368 3.92 -0.71 8.08
CA GLY A 368 2.96 -1.08 7.05
C GLY A 368 2.79 -0.01 5.96
N VAL A 369 1.95 -0.33 4.98
CA VAL A 369 1.59 0.53 3.85
C VAL A 369 0.13 0.95 4.01
N LEU A 370 -0.12 2.26 4.08
CA LEU A 370 -1.49 2.79 4.17
C LEU A 370 -2.21 2.74 2.80
N PRO A 371 -3.52 2.47 2.78
CA PRO A 371 -4.32 2.52 1.56
C PRO A 371 -4.51 3.97 1.07
N SER A 372 -4.43 4.17 -0.25
CA SER A 372 -4.59 5.48 -0.88
C SER A 372 -6.03 6.00 -0.83
N ILE A 373 -6.99 5.14 -1.13
CA ILE A 373 -8.42 5.46 -1.06
C ILE A 373 -9.10 4.29 -0.34
N ILE A 374 -9.93 4.58 0.66
CA ILE A 374 -10.72 3.61 1.40
C ILE A 374 -12.20 3.91 1.17
N VAL A 375 -12.92 2.94 0.65
CA VAL A 375 -14.37 2.91 0.59
C VAL A 375 -14.86 2.12 1.80
N TYR A 376 -15.82 2.71 2.51
CA TYR A 376 -16.48 2.09 3.64
C TYR A 376 -17.89 1.65 3.20
N PRO A 377 -18.10 0.35 2.95
CA PRO A 377 -19.43 -0.21 2.86
C PRO A 377 -20.20 -0.04 4.19
N LYS A 378 -21.53 -0.15 4.10
CA LYS A 378 -22.36 -0.50 5.25
C LYS A 378 -21.90 -1.85 5.83
N TYR A 379 -22.16 -2.03 7.11
CA TYR A 379 -21.79 -3.25 7.82
C TYR A 379 -22.39 -4.51 7.16
N GLY A 380 -21.61 -5.58 7.18
CA GLY A 380 -22.02 -6.89 6.66
C GLY A 380 -21.35 -7.27 5.34
N LYS A 381 -21.22 -8.59 5.15
CA LYS A 381 -20.59 -9.20 3.97
C LYS A 381 -21.31 -8.82 2.68
N GLU A 382 -22.63 -8.86 2.66
CA GLU A 382 -23.45 -8.61 1.47
C GLU A 382 -23.19 -7.22 0.88
N SER A 383 -23.28 -6.18 1.71
CA SER A 383 -22.96 -4.80 1.31
C SER A 383 -21.53 -4.70 0.75
N ALA A 384 -20.55 -5.31 1.42
CA ALA A 384 -19.17 -5.28 0.97
C ALA A 384 -18.97 -6.02 -0.37
N GLN A 385 -19.63 -7.16 -0.60
CA GLN A 385 -19.57 -7.90 -1.86
C GLN A 385 -20.16 -7.09 -3.01
N ILE A 386 -21.30 -6.44 -2.79
CA ILE A 386 -21.94 -5.56 -3.77
C ILE A 386 -20.98 -4.43 -4.16
N VAL A 387 -20.39 -3.75 -3.18
CA VAL A 387 -19.45 -2.66 -3.44
C VAL A 387 -18.20 -3.16 -4.18
N VAL A 388 -17.57 -4.26 -3.76
CA VAL A 388 -16.41 -4.82 -4.48
C VAL A 388 -16.77 -5.18 -5.93
N LYS A 389 -17.91 -5.85 -6.16
CA LYS A 389 -18.38 -6.25 -7.49
C LYS A 389 -18.57 -5.03 -8.40
N LYS A 390 -19.26 -4.00 -7.91
CA LYS A 390 -19.51 -2.76 -8.67
C LYS A 390 -18.24 -1.97 -8.92
N LEU A 391 -17.33 -1.89 -7.96
CA LEU A 391 -16.03 -1.25 -8.17
C LEU A 391 -15.19 -2.00 -9.22
N ASN A 392 -15.19 -3.34 -9.22
CA ASN A 392 -14.56 -4.11 -10.29
C ASN A 392 -15.15 -3.79 -11.66
N GLN A 393 -16.48 -3.63 -11.76
CA GLN A 393 -17.15 -3.25 -13.00
C GLN A 393 -16.68 -1.87 -13.50
N TYR A 394 -16.60 -0.87 -12.60
CA TYR A 394 -16.25 0.51 -12.99
C TYR A 394 -14.76 0.76 -13.19
N PHE A 395 -13.91 -0.02 -12.53
CA PHE A 395 -12.45 0.15 -12.52
C PHE A 395 -11.68 -0.97 -13.24
N GLY A 396 -12.33 -2.03 -13.69
CA GLY A 396 -11.68 -3.21 -14.28
C GLY A 396 -10.79 -2.88 -15.49
N LEU A 397 -11.22 -1.96 -16.36
CA LEU A 397 -10.47 -1.48 -17.53
C LEU A 397 -9.33 -0.51 -17.18
N TYR A 398 -9.15 -0.20 -15.89
CA TYR A 398 -8.19 0.78 -15.41
C TYR A 398 -7.12 0.15 -14.48
N ASN A 399 -6.98 -1.18 -14.46
CA ASN A 399 -5.96 -1.83 -13.63
C ASN A 399 -4.52 -1.36 -13.93
N GLN A 400 -4.24 -0.84 -15.13
CA GLN A 400 -2.95 -0.25 -15.52
C GLN A 400 -2.56 1.00 -14.70
N ILE A 401 -3.52 1.66 -14.05
CA ILE A 401 -3.23 2.81 -13.17
C ILE A 401 -2.85 2.39 -11.75
N ALA A 402 -2.91 1.09 -11.43
CA ALA A 402 -2.57 0.56 -10.12
C ALA A 402 -1.12 0.85 -9.72
N TRP A 403 -0.91 1.07 -8.42
CA TRP A 403 0.41 1.22 -7.84
C TRP A 403 0.97 -0.14 -7.42
N THR A 404 1.35 -0.94 -8.42
CA THR A 404 1.75 -2.36 -8.27
C THR A 404 2.92 -2.61 -7.31
N SER A 405 3.76 -1.61 -7.05
CA SER A 405 4.86 -1.69 -6.08
C SER A 405 4.44 -1.44 -4.63
N THR A 406 3.17 -1.09 -4.38
CA THR A 406 2.63 -0.82 -3.05
C THR A 406 1.38 -1.66 -2.81
N LYS A 407 1.44 -2.58 -1.86
CA LYS A 407 0.28 -3.34 -1.40
C LYS A 407 -0.13 -2.82 -0.02
N PRO A 408 -1.37 -2.36 0.19
CA PRO A 408 -1.80 -1.92 1.51
C PRO A 408 -1.71 -3.06 2.54
N SER A 409 -1.19 -2.75 3.72
CA SER A 409 -0.95 -3.74 4.77
C SER A 409 -2.24 -4.33 5.32
N TYR A 410 -2.25 -5.64 5.50
CA TYR A 410 -3.40 -6.41 5.98
C TYR A 410 -4.59 -6.45 5.02
N PHE A 411 -4.39 -6.09 3.75
CA PHE A 411 -5.42 -6.27 2.73
C PHE A 411 -5.19 -7.53 1.89
N ILE A 412 -6.31 -8.16 1.56
CA ILE A 412 -6.44 -9.21 0.57
C ILE A 412 -6.56 -8.55 -0.79
N ARG A 413 -5.77 -9.04 -1.75
CA ARG A 413 -5.76 -8.51 -3.12
C ARG A 413 -6.94 -9.07 -3.90
N ASN A 414 -7.72 -8.20 -4.52
CA ASN A 414 -8.77 -8.57 -5.47
C ASN A 414 -8.31 -8.33 -6.92
N THR A 415 -7.82 -7.12 -7.22
CA THR A 415 -7.09 -6.80 -8.47
C THR A 415 -5.79 -6.05 -8.13
N ASP A 416 -5.00 -5.63 -9.11
CA ASP A 416 -3.86 -4.74 -8.85
C ASP A 416 -4.27 -3.40 -8.23
N LEU A 417 -5.47 -2.93 -8.56
CA LEU A 417 -6.02 -1.66 -8.09
C LEU A 417 -6.89 -1.81 -6.84
N ILE A 418 -7.66 -2.90 -6.73
CA ILE A 418 -8.69 -3.08 -5.70
C ILE A 418 -8.26 -4.14 -4.69
N TYR A 419 -8.38 -3.79 -3.42
CA TYR A 419 -8.06 -4.64 -2.28
C TYR A 419 -9.22 -4.59 -1.28
N TYR A 420 -9.32 -5.57 -0.40
CA TYR A 420 -10.26 -5.52 0.71
C TYR A 420 -9.67 -6.11 1.98
N THR A 421 -10.26 -5.77 3.11
CA THR A 421 -9.92 -6.31 4.41
C THR A 421 -11.17 -6.37 5.27
N ASN A 422 -11.10 -7.15 6.34
CA ASN A 422 -12.11 -7.17 7.38
C ASN A 422 -11.52 -6.65 8.70
N GLY A 423 -12.26 -5.79 9.40
CA GLY A 423 -11.84 -5.01 10.56
C GLY A 423 -11.01 -3.78 10.20
N SER A 424 -11.14 -2.72 11.01
CA SER A 424 -10.33 -1.51 10.90
C SER A 424 -8.82 -1.78 10.99
N ILE A 425 -8.04 -1.00 10.22
CA ILE A 425 -6.57 -1.10 10.21
C ILE A 425 -5.99 -0.77 11.59
N ASP A 426 -6.56 0.23 12.26
CA ASP A 426 -6.12 0.68 13.58
C ASP A 426 -6.25 -0.43 14.62
N LEU A 427 -7.34 -1.22 14.56
CA LEU A 427 -7.54 -2.38 15.43
C LEU A 427 -6.46 -3.45 15.21
N LYS A 428 -6.06 -3.68 13.95
CA LYS A 428 -5.02 -4.65 13.59
C LYS A 428 -3.64 -4.21 14.06
N LEU A 429 -3.32 -2.93 13.86
CA LEU A 429 -2.09 -2.34 14.35
C LEU A 429 -2.02 -2.39 15.89
N TYR A 430 -3.11 -2.00 16.54
CA TYR A 430 -3.24 -2.09 18.00
C TYR A 430 -3.05 -3.53 18.49
N TYR A 431 -3.71 -4.51 17.87
CA TYR A 431 -3.55 -5.91 18.24
C TYR A 431 -2.10 -6.39 18.08
N LYS A 432 -1.47 -6.11 16.93
CA LYS A 432 -0.06 -6.47 16.67
C LYS A 432 0.88 -5.88 17.72
N TYR A 433 0.66 -4.62 18.10
CA TYR A 433 1.46 -3.96 19.13
C TYR A 433 1.29 -4.62 20.50
N ASN A 434 0.05 -4.81 20.95
CA ASN A 434 -0.24 -5.40 22.26
C ASN A 434 0.22 -6.85 22.36
N LYS A 435 0.09 -7.65 21.28
CA LYS A 435 0.60 -9.03 21.25
C LYS A 435 2.10 -9.10 21.53
N ASN A 436 2.88 -8.15 21.01
CA ASN A 436 4.32 -8.08 21.26
C ASN A 436 4.63 -7.64 22.70
N ALA A 437 3.84 -6.71 23.23
CA ALA A 437 4.01 -6.19 24.59
C ALA A 437 3.67 -7.22 25.67
N TYR A 438 2.64 -8.04 25.45
CA TYR A 438 2.09 -8.95 26.46
C TYR A 438 2.45 -10.43 26.24
N LYS A 439 3.59 -10.73 25.59
CA LYS A 439 4.17 -12.07 25.33
C LYS A 439 3.46 -13.22 26.07
N ASN A 440 2.46 -13.84 25.41
CA ASN A 440 1.68 -15.02 25.81
C ASN A 440 0.37 -14.81 26.61
N SER A 441 -0.04 -13.60 27.00
CA SER A 441 -1.34 -13.42 27.68
C SER A 441 -2.53 -13.28 26.73
N ILE A 442 -2.29 -12.88 25.48
CA ILE A 442 -3.33 -12.75 24.45
C ILE A 442 -3.22 -13.93 23.47
N LYS A 443 -4.17 -14.85 23.52
CA LYS A 443 -4.25 -15.98 22.58
C LYS A 443 -4.56 -15.50 21.15
N ASP A 444 -3.91 -16.11 20.16
CA ASP A 444 -4.00 -15.80 18.72
C ASP A 444 -5.16 -16.55 18.06
N ASP A 445 -6.35 -16.42 18.63
CA ASP A 445 -7.50 -17.26 18.27
C ASP A 445 -8.47 -16.59 17.30
N PHE A 446 -8.50 -15.26 17.17
CA PHE A 446 -9.55 -14.57 16.42
C PHE A 446 -9.14 -13.92 15.08
N MET A 447 -7.85 -13.68 14.82
CA MET A 447 -7.35 -13.19 13.51
C MET A 447 -6.65 -14.29 12.74
N ILE A 448 -6.65 -14.21 11.41
CA ILE A 448 -5.74 -15.06 10.61
C ILE A 448 -4.30 -14.56 10.73
N ARG A 449 -3.32 -15.43 10.44
CA ARG A 449 -1.90 -15.22 10.76
C ARG A 449 -1.29 -13.93 10.16
N ASP A 450 -1.78 -13.50 9.00
CA ASP A 450 -1.31 -12.28 8.33
C ASP A 450 -2.13 -11.03 8.70
N TYR A 451 -3.03 -11.15 9.68
CA TYR A 451 -3.97 -10.13 10.16
C TYR A 451 -4.93 -9.59 9.11
N SER A 452 -5.05 -10.20 7.93
CA SER A 452 -5.88 -9.63 6.86
C SER A 452 -7.39 -9.77 7.06
N LYS A 453 -7.82 -10.71 7.91
CA LYS A 453 -9.22 -10.84 8.35
C LYS A 453 -9.34 -11.48 9.73
N PHE A 454 -10.51 -11.30 10.35
CA PHE A 454 -10.95 -12.16 11.45
C PHE A 454 -11.22 -13.58 10.95
N LYS A 455 -11.01 -14.59 11.79
CA LYS A 455 -11.26 -16.00 11.42
C LYS A 455 -12.74 -16.28 11.13
N SER A 456 -13.65 -15.57 11.78
CA SER A 456 -15.09 -15.65 11.53
C SER A 456 -15.55 -14.86 10.30
N ALA A 457 -14.68 -14.03 9.71
CA ALA A 457 -15.06 -13.20 8.59
C ALA A 457 -15.08 -14.01 7.29
N ALA A 458 -16.17 -13.87 6.56
CA ALA A 458 -16.31 -14.46 5.25
C ALA A 458 -15.42 -13.75 4.21
N ASP A 459 -14.92 -14.49 3.24
CA ASP A 459 -14.25 -13.92 2.08
C ASP A 459 -15.25 -13.25 1.14
N LEU A 460 -14.81 -12.16 0.48
CA LEU A 460 -15.66 -11.43 -0.46
C LEU A 460 -15.58 -11.98 -1.89
N ILE A 461 -14.49 -12.68 -2.24
CA ILE A 461 -14.20 -13.12 -3.62
C ILE A 461 -14.70 -14.55 -3.91
N TYR A 462 -14.80 -15.39 -2.88
CA TYR A 462 -15.29 -16.76 -3.02
C TYR A 462 -16.78 -16.80 -2.66
N LEU A 463 -17.62 -17.12 -3.65
CA LEU A 463 -18.98 -17.60 -3.39
C LEU A 463 -18.83 -19.05 -2.93
N GLU A 464 -19.10 -19.30 -1.65
CA GLU A 464 -19.37 -20.67 -1.17
C GLU A 464 -20.75 -21.12 -1.64
#